data_AF-A0A530LWU0-F1
#
_entry.id   AF-A0A530LWU0-F1
#
_cell.length_a   1.000
_cell.length_b   1.000
_cell.length_c   1.000
_cell.angle_alpha   90.00
_cell.angle_beta   90.00
_cell.angle_gamma   90.00
#
_symmetry.space_group_name_H-M   'P 1'
#
loop_
_entity.id
_entity.type
_entity.pdbx_description
1 polymer ?
#
loop_
_entity_poly.entity_id
_entity_poly.type
_entity_poly.pdbx_seq_one_letter_code
_entity_poly.pdbx_strand_id
1 'polypeptide(L)'
;MPIPAPFVSRAMDIEEAWIDYNGHLNMAYYNVLFDRCSDEAFEMMGMGPDYVKERRLTIYTAEVHVCYVQELHLDHKVTVSFQLLDHDEKRLRA
;
A
#
# COMPACT_ATOMS: atom_id res chain seq x y z
N MET A 1 -13.49 -14.21 -8.88
CA MET A 1 -12.74 -15.07 -7.93
C MET A 1 -12.74 -14.36 -6.58
N PRO A 2 -12.70 -15.06 -5.44
CA PRO A 2 -12.53 -14.41 -4.15
C PRO A 2 -11.16 -13.74 -4.07
N ILE A 3 -11.09 -12.54 -3.49
CA ILE A 3 -9.84 -11.84 -3.21
C ILE A 3 -9.23 -12.48 -1.95
N PRO A 4 -7.95 -12.88 -1.95
CA PRO A 4 -7.30 -13.38 -0.74
C PRO A 4 -7.39 -12.36 0.41
N ALA A 5 -7.54 -12.84 1.65
CA ALA A 5 -7.58 -12.03 2.86
C ALA A 5 -6.59 -12.61 3.89
N PRO A 6 -5.41 -11.99 4.09
CA PRO A 6 -4.96 -10.75 3.46
C PRO A 6 -4.62 -10.90 1.97
N PHE A 7 -4.79 -9.82 1.22
CA PHE A 7 -4.18 -9.64 -0.10
C PHE A 7 -2.67 -9.46 0.11
N VAL A 8 -1.84 -10.00 -0.78
CA VAL A 8 -0.39 -9.84 -0.73
C VAL A 8 0.06 -9.26 -2.06
N SER A 9 0.78 -8.14 -1.99
CA SER A 9 1.33 -7.47 -3.17
C SER A 9 2.30 -8.37 -3.93
N ARG A 10 2.58 -7.98 -5.17
CA ARG A 10 3.82 -8.45 -5.82
C ARG A 10 5.04 -8.05 -4.99
N ALA A 11 6.13 -8.80 -5.14
CA ALA A 11 7.39 -8.47 -4.50
C ALA A 11 7.96 -7.17 -5.09
N MET A 12 8.34 -6.25 -4.21
CA MET A 12 8.87 -4.93 -4.53
C MET A 12 10.33 -4.85 -4.13
N ASP A 13 11.13 -4.27 -5.03
CA ASP A 13 12.51 -3.88 -4.75
C ASP A 13 12.54 -2.48 -4.11
N ILE A 14 13.54 -2.20 -3.28
CA ILE A 14 13.75 -0.87 -2.70
C ILE A 14 14.47 0.03 -3.72
N GLU A 15 13.97 1.25 -3.94
CA GLU A 15 14.60 2.18 -4.87
C GLU A 15 15.78 2.90 -4.19
N GLU A 16 16.89 3.08 -4.91
CA GLU A 16 18.09 3.75 -4.39
C GLU A 16 17.78 5.16 -3.87
N ALA A 17 16.91 5.89 -4.57
CA ALA A 17 16.48 7.23 -4.19
C ALA A 17 15.67 7.28 -2.88
N TRP A 18 15.27 6.13 -2.33
CA TRP A 18 14.50 6.05 -1.08
C TRP A 18 15.38 5.85 0.16
N ILE A 19 16.65 5.53 -0.03
CA ILE A 19 17.60 5.37 1.06
C ILE A 19 18.04 6.74 1.55
N ASP A 20 17.94 6.99 2.85
CA ASP A 20 18.41 8.24 3.45
C ASP A 20 19.90 8.18 3.83
N TYR A 21 20.42 9.29 4.35
CA TYR A 21 21.83 9.41 4.73
C TYR A 21 22.25 8.49 5.89
N ASN A 22 21.31 7.81 6.57
CA ASN A 22 21.60 6.80 7.58
C ASN A 22 21.80 5.40 6.96
N GLY A 23 21.56 5.24 5.65
CA GLY A 23 21.77 3.97 4.93
C GLY A 23 20.59 3.00 5.00
N HIS A 24 19.42 3.44 5.47
CA HIS A 24 18.18 2.66 5.47
C HIS A 24 17.05 3.41 4.75
N LEU A 25 15.96 2.71 4.48
CA LEU A 25 14.76 3.27 3.86
C LEU A 25 14.26 4.47 4.67
N ASN A 26 14.09 5.61 4.02
CA ASN A 26 13.52 6.77 4.67
C ASN A 26 12.08 6.48 5.09
N MET A 27 11.70 6.97 6.28
CA MET A 27 10.39 6.74 6.88
C MET A 27 9.19 7.08 5.97
N ALA A 28 9.34 8.05 5.06
CA ALA A 28 8.29 8.44 4.12
C ALA A 28 7.98 7.35 3.09
N TYR A 29 8.99 6.62 2.61
CA TYR A 29 8.83 5.66 1.52
C TYR A 29 8.23 4.31 1.97
N TYR A 30 8.14 4.05 3.28
CA TYR A 30 7.27 2.97 3.78
C TYR A 30 5.82 3.18 3.36
N ASN A 31 5.33 4.43 3.41
CA ASN A 31 3.96 4.73 2.97
C ASN A 31 3.80 4.50 1.46
N VAL A 32 4.83 4.73 0.65
CA VAL A 32 4.78 4.45 -0.79
C VAL A 32 4.67 2.95 -1.06
N LEU A 33 5.38 2.11 -0.29
CA LEU A 33 5.21 0.65 -0.37
C LEU A 33 3.79 0.21 0.02
N PHE A 34 3.23 0.79 1.09
CA PHE A 34 1.86 0.50 1.53
C PHE A 34 0.80 0.98 0.53
N ASP A 35 1.01 2.15 -0.06
CA ASP A 35 0.13 2.75 -1.08
C ASP A 35 0.11 1.89 -2.35
N ARG A 36 1.28 1.47 -2.84
CA ARG A 36 1.40 0.55 -4.00
C ARG A 36 0.66 -0.77 -3.79
N CYS A 37 0.71 -1.33 -2.58
CA CYS A 37 -0.05 -2.54 -2.25
C CYS A 37 -1.56 -2.28 -2.19
N SER A 38 -1.95 -1.14 -1.62
CA SER A 38 -3.35 -0.72 -1.53
C SER A 38 -3.94 -0.50 -2.93
N ASP A 39 -3.19 0.08 -3.86
CA ASP A 39 -3.60 0.21 -5.27
C ASP A 39 -3.88 -1.14 -5.92
N GLU A 40 -2.99 -2.13 -5.76
CA GLU A 40 -3.20 -3.48 -6.28
C GLU A 40 -4.47 -4.13 -5.65
N ALA A 41 -4.68 -3.93 -4.33
CA ALA A 41 -5.87 -4.43 -3.65
C ALA A 41 -7.16 -3.73 -4.11
N PHE A 42 -7.13 -2.40 -4.29
CA PHE A 42 -8.26 -1.61 -4.77
C PHE A 42 -8.63 -1.96 -6.20
N GLU A 43 -7.64 -2.18 -7.07
CA GLU A 43 -7.90 -2.64 -8.44
C GLU A 43 -8.64 -3.99 -8.43
N MET A 44 -8.23 -4.94 -7.59
CA MET A 44 -8.92 -6.22 -7.42
C MET A 44 -10.36 -6.08 -6.88
N MET A 45 -10.63 -5.04 -6.09
CA MET A 45 -11.97 -4.70 -5.59
C MET A 45 -12.80 -3.87 -6.59
N GLY A 46 -12.27 -3.58 -7.78
CA GLY A 46 -12.96 -2.76 -8.79
C GLY A 46 -12.93 -1.27 -8.49
N MET A 47 -11.96 -0.80 -7.70
CA MET A 47 -11.72 0.61 -7.33
C MET A 47 -10.40 1.15 -7.93
N GLY A 48 -9.94 0.56 -9.05
CA GLY A 48 -8.72 0.96 -9.76
C GLY A 48 -8.93 2.09 -10.79
N PRO A 49 -8.05 2.22 -11.80
CA PRO A 49 -8.12 3.30 -12.80
C PRO A 49 -9.46 3.41 -13.54
N ASP A 50 -10.08 2.27 -13.87
CA ASP A 50 -11.39 2.25 -14.54
C ASP A 50 -12.50 2.82 -13.67
N TYR A 51 -12.46 2.57 -12.35
CA TYR A 51 -13.40 3.17 -11.39
C TYR A 51 -13.30 4.70 -11.37
N VAL A 52 -12.08 5.23 -11.35
CA VAL A 52 -11.86 6.68 -11.40
C VAL A 52 -12.41 7.27 -12.70
N LYS A 53 -12.14 6.62 -13.83
CA LYS A 53 -12.57 7.09 -15.15
C LYS A 53 -14.09 7.04 -15.34
N GLU A 54 -14.72 5.92 -14.96
CA GLU A 54 -16.14 5.67 -15.22
C GLU A 54 -17.06 6.34 -14.18
N ARG A 55 -16.66 6.28 -12.90
CA ARG A 55 -17.49 6.75 -11.78
C ARG A 55 -17.13 8.16 -11.33
N ARG A 56 -15.96 8.67 -11.72
CA ARG A 56 -15.41 9.97 -11.27
C ARG A 56 -15.30 10.06 -9.74
N LEU A 57 -14.92 8.95 -9.13
CA LEU A 57 -14.70 8.81 -7.69
C LEU A 57 -13.27 8.33 -7.45
N THR A 58 -12.72 8.66 -6.29
CA THR A 58 -11.37 8.25 -5.87
C THR A 58 -11.36 7.93 -4.38
N ILE A 59 -10.29 7.28 -3.92
CA ILE A 59 -10.01 7.06 -2.51
C ILE A 59 -9.04 8.14 -2.02
N TYR A 60 -9.26 8.62 -0.79
CA TYR A 60 -8.34 9.51 -0.09
C TYR A 60 -7.98 8.88 1.26
N THR A 61 -6.69 8.90 1.60
CA THR A 61 -6.22 8.51 2.92
C THR A 61 -6.59 9.59 3.93
N ALA A 62 -7.51 9.25 4.85
CA ALA A 62 -7.93 10.16 5.90
C ALA A 62 -6.94 10.19 7.09
N GLU A 63 -6.42 9.02 7.46
CA GLU A 63 -5.50 8.83 8.58
C GLU A 63 -4.64 7.59 8.32
N VAL A 64 -3.41 7.59 8.84
CA VAL A 64 -2.53 6.42 8.85
C VAL A 64 -1.83 6.32 10.20
N HIS A 65 -1.67 5.11 10.71
CA HIS A 65 -0.86 4.81 11.88
C HIS A 65 0.26 3.84 11.48
N VAL A 66 1.51 4.27 11.61
CA VAL A 66 2.68 3.48 11.17
C VAL A 66 3.58 3.19 12.36
N CYS A 67 3.98 1.93 12.51
CA CYS A 67 5.02 1.50 13.45
C CYS A 67 6.24 1.00 12.68
N TYR A 68 7.41 1.60 12.93
CA TYR A 68 8.68 1.18 12.35
C TYR A 68 9.35 0.18 13.30
N VAL A 69 9.32 -1.11 12.92
CA VAL A 69 9.78 -2.21 13.79
C VAL A 69 11.11 -2.80 13.32
N GLN A 70 11.38 -2.77 12.01
CA GLN A 70 12.61 -3.28 11.41
C GLN A 70 13.03 -2.38 10.25
N GLU A 71 14.33 -2.06 10.19
CA GLU A 71 14.92 -1.29 9.10
C GLU A 71 14.94 -2.09 7.79
N LEU A 72 14.74 -1.37 6.67
CA LEU A 72 14.87 -1.90 5.32
C LEU A 72 16.06 -1.27 4.61
N HIS A 73 16.81 -2.07 3.86
CA HIS A 73 17.98 -1.64 3.09
C HIS A 73 17.78 -1.90 1.59
N LEU A 74 18.67 -1.35 0.76
CA LEU A 74 18.56 -1.33 -0.70
C LEU A 74 18.45 -2.73 -1.33
N ASP A 75 19.13 -3.73 -0.76
CA ASP A 75 19.17 -5.10 -1.26
C ASP A 75 17.98 -5.95 -0.80
N HIS A 76 17.11 -5.40 0.06
CA HIS A 76 15.92 -6.10 0.50
C HIS A 76 14.86 -6.15 -0.62
N LYS A 77 14.15 -7.27 -0.65
CA LYS A 77 12.95 -7.46 -1.45
C LYS A 77 11.77 -7.71 -0.52
N VAL A 78 10.72 -6.91 -0.64
CA VAL A 78 9.61 -6.90 0.31
C VAL A 78 8.29 -7.23 -0.35
N THR A 79 7.37 -7.80 0.42
CA THR A 79 5.95 -7.88 0.08
C THR A 79 5.16 -7.16 1.17
N VAL A 80 4.01 -6.60 0.80
CA VAL A 80 3.11 -5.94 1.75
C VAL A 80 1.79 -6.69 1.73
N SER A 81 1.24 -6.96 2.91
CA SER A 81 -0.09 -7.50 3.07
C SER A 81 -1.12 -6.39 3.27
N PHE A 82 -2.26 -6.48 2.61
CA PHE A 82 -3.43 -5.62 2.82
C PHE A 82 -4.58 -6.45 3.39
N GLN A 83 -5.21 -5.99 4.46
CA GLN A 83 -6.37 -6.64 5.05
C GLN A 83 -7.45 -5.61 5.34
N LEU A 84 -8.61 -5.73 4.68
CA LEU A 84 -9.77 -4.91 5.07
C LEU A 84 -10.29 -5.39 6.43
N LEU A 85 -10.21 -4.52 7.44
CA LEU A 85 -10.64 -4.79 8.81
C LEU A 85 -12.10 -4.40 9.04
N ASP A 86 -12.54 -3.30 8.43
CA ASP A 86 -13.88 -2.75 8.58
C ASP A 86 -14.23 -1.82 7.41
N HIS A 87 -15.51 -1.59 7.18
CA HIS A 87 -15.99 -0.62 6.19
C HIS A 87 -17.39 -0.11 6.51
N ASP A 88 -17.71 1.08 6.01
CA ASP A 88 -19.08 1.59 5.98
C ASP A 88 -19.45 2.09 4.57
N GLU A 89 -20.50 2.92 4.46
CA GLU A 89 -20.99 3.44 3.19
C GLU A 89 -19.94 4.17 2.35
N LYS A 90 -18.89 4.74 2.97
CA LYS A 90 -17.89 5.56 2.27
C LYS A 90 -16.47 5.51 2.83
N ARG A 91 -16.21 4.67 3.84
CA ARG A 91 -14.89 4.54 4.47
C ARG A 91 -14.45 3.07 4.50
N LEU A 92 -13.15 2.88 4.38
CA LEU A 92 -12.47 1.61 4.54
C LEU A 92 -11.49 1.74 5.71
N ARG A 93 -11.34 0.68 6.50
CA ARG A 93 -10.26 0.53 7.47
C ARG A 93 -9.47 -0.71 7.08
N ALA A 94 -8.19 -0.52 6.80
CA ALA A 94 -7.27 -1.59 6.43
C ALA A 94 -5.98 -1.50 7.26
#